data_AF-A0A967HLZ3-F1
#
_entry.id   AF-A0A967HLZ3-F1
#
_cell.length_a   1.000
_cell.length_b   1.000
_cell.length_c   1.000
_cell.angle_alpha   90.00
_cell.angle_beta   90.00
_cell.angle_gamma   90.00
#
_symmetry.space_group_name_H-M   'P 1'
#
loop_
_entity.id
_entity.type
_entity.pdbx_description
1 polymer ?
#
loop_
_entity_poly.entity_id
_entity_poly.type
_entity_poly.pdbx_seq_one_letter_code
_entity_poly.pdbx_strand_id
1 'polypeptide(L)' 'ARYTDPPVISGYVSGPRREQLAGTAAVLAQREGRGRVIAILDRPAFRGFWYGTDRLLLNAVFFGGAF' A
#
# COMPACT_ATOMS: atom_id res chain seq x y z
N ALA A 1 -0.11 -4.92 5.70
CA ALA A 1 1.28 -4.43 5.81
C ALA A 1 1.29 -3.09 6.54
N ARG A 2 2.40 -2.69 7.17
CA ARG A 2 2.49 -1.41 7.91
C ARG A 2 3.77 -0.66 7.54
N TYR A 3 3.75 0.67 7.63
CA TYR A 3 4.96 1.48 7.48
C TYR A 3 5.92 1.24 8.65
N THR A 4 7.22 1.27 8.35
CA THR A 4 8.29 1.14 9.34
C THR A 4 8.42 2.40 10.20
N ASP A 5 9.23 2.32 11.25
CA ASP A 5 9.74 3.50 11.95
C ASP A 5 11.26 3.55 11.77
N PRO A 6 11.82 4.50 10.99
CA PRO A 6 11.14 5.67 10.38
C PRO A 6 10.27 5.31 9.16
N PRO A 7 9.16 6.03 8.91
CA PRO A 7 8.18 5.65 7.87
C PRO A 7 8.49 6.16 6.45
N VAL A 8 9.53 6.99 6.29
CA VAL A 8 9.85 7.64 5.01
C VAL A 8 11.30 7.35 4.66
N ILE A 9 11.50 6.68 3.52
CA ILE A 9 12.83 6.36 2.98
C ILE A 9 13.40 7.56 2.21
N SER A 10 12.58 8.20 1.37
CA SER A 10 12.98 9.35 0.55
C SER A 10 11.82 10.29 0.27
N GLY A 11 12.12 11.50 -0.20
CA GLY A 11 11.14 12.54 -0.48
C GLY A 11 10.76 13.39 0.74
N TYR A 12 9.74 14.22 0.57
CA TYR A 12 9.28 15.16 1.59
C TYR A 12 7.96 14.70 2.22
N VAL A 13 7.95 14.67 3.55
CA VAL A 13 6.75 14.55 4.37
C VAL A 13 6.89 15.58 5.49
N SER A 14 5.84 16.37 5.73
CA SER A 14 5.83 17.34 6.84
C SER A 14 6.04 16.65 8.18
N GLY A 15 6.78 17.26 9.10
CA GLY A 15 7.08 16.71 10.43
C GLY A 15 5.89 16.04 11.13
N PRO A 16 4.74 16.73 11.30
CA PRO A 16 3.56 16.14 11.95
C PRO A 16 3.00 14.89 11.25
N ARG A 17 3.09 14.82 9.92
CA ARG A 17 2.64 13.64 9.16
C ARG A 17 3.61 12.48 9.30
N ARG A 18 4.91 12.76 9.44
CA ARG A 18 5.93 11.73 9.60
C ARG A 18 5.71 10.95 10.89
N GLU A 19 5.38 11.64 11.98
CA GLU A 19 5.03 11.01 13.26
C GLU A 19 3.74 10.18 13.15
N GLN A 20 2.72 10.69 12.46
CA GLN A 20 1.45 9.99 12.28
C GLN A 20 1.54 8.75 11.39
N LEU A 21 2.51 8.68 10.46
CA LEU A 21 2.62 7.57 9.52
C LEU A 21 3.25 6.31 10.14
N ALA A 22 4.12 6.46 11.14
CA ALA A 22 4.84 5.33 11.73
C ALA A 22 3.87 4.27 12.25
N GLY A 23 4.07 3.02 11.83
CA GLY A 23 3.23 1.88 12.25
C GLY A 23 1.82 1.84 11.66
N THR A 24 1.41 2.82 10.84
CA THR A 24 0.10 2.80 10.16
C THR A 24 0.05 1.79 9.02
N ALA A 25 -1.15 1.42 8.58
CA ALA A 25 -1.34 0.44 7.53
C ALA A 25 -0.92 1.00 6.15
N ALA A 26 -0.02 0.29 5.47
CA ALA A 26 0.35 0.57 4.08
C ALA A 26 -0.57 -0.17 3.08
N VAL A 27 -1.05 -1.35 3.48
CA VAL A 27 -2.03 -2.16 2.73
C VAL A 27 -3.03 -2.75 3.70
N LEU A 28 -4.31 -2.53 3.42
CA LEU A 28 -5.46 -3.14 4.10
C LEU A 28 -6.16 -4.10 3.14
N ALA A 29 -6.52 -5.28 3.62
CA ALA A 29 -7.22 -6.28 2.84
C ALA A 29 -8.28 -6.93 3.73
N GLN A 30 -9.53 -6.88 3.29
CA GLN A 30 -10.66 -7.43 4.03
C GLN A 30 -11.64 -8.15 3.11
N ARG A 31 -12.36 -9.12 3.66
CA ARG A 31 -13.48 -9.78 3.01
C ARG A 31 -14.75 -8.99 3.30
N GLU A 32 -15.56 -8.79 2.26
CA GLU A 32 -16.84 -8.09 2.36
C GLU A 32 -17.90 -8.92 1.64
N GLY A 33 -18.68 -9.68 2.41
CA GLY A 33 -19.60 -10.69 1.87
C GLY A 33 -18.89 -11.71 0.97
N ARG A 34 -19.30 -11.79 -0.29
CA ARG A 34 -18.67 -12.66 -1.32
C ARG A 34 -17.48 -12.00 -2.03
N GLY A 35 -17.24 -10.72 -1.77
CA GLY A 35 -16.20 -9.91 -2.37
C GLY A 35 -15.03 -9.65 -1.43
N ARG A 36 -14.09 -8.85 -1.93
CA ARG A 36 -12.90 -8.43 -1.19
C ARG A 36 -12.60 -6.97 -1.48
N VAL A 37 -12.16 -6.26 -0.45
CA VAL A 37 -11.71 -4.87 -0.54
C VAL A 37 -10.24 -4.84 -0.18
N ILE A 38 -9.41 -4.36 -1.11
CA ILE A 38 -7.97 -4.21 -0.92
C ILE A 38 -7.64 -2.74 -1.15
N ALA A 39 -7.20 -2.05 -0.10
CA ALA A 39 -6.77 -0.66 -0.17
C ALA A 39 -5.25 -0.60 -0.04
N ILE A 40 -4.61 0.07 -1.02
CA ILE A 40 -3.17 0.32 -1.07
C ILE A 40 -3.01 1.84 -0.98
N LEU A 41 -2.27 2.32 0.01
CA LEU A 41 -2.13 3.77 0.25
C LEU A 41 -1.28 4.45 -0.84
N ASP A 42 -0.24 3.75 -1.31
CA ASP A 42 0.64 4.22 -2.37
C ASP A 42 0.06 3.92 -3.77
N ARG A 43 0.63 4.53 -4.81
CA ARG A 43 0.25 4.25 -6.20
C ARG A 43 1.05 3.08 -6.77
N PRO A 44 0.48 1.85 -6.84
CA PRO A 44 1.23 0.69 -7.32
C PRO A 44 1.52 0.76 -8.82
N ALA A 45 0.66 1.44 -9.59
CA ALA A 45 0.78 1.59 -11.05
C ALA A 45 0.88 3.07 -11.43
N PHE A 46 2.08 3.63 -11.35
CA PHE A 46 2.38 4.97 -11.85
C PHE A 46 3.16 4.88 -13.16
N ARG A 47 2.60 5.47 -14.23
CA ARG A 47 3.25 5.48 -15.54
C ARG A 47 4.54 6.29 -15.51
N GLY A 48 5.66 5.66 -15.89
CA GLY A 48 6.92 6.34 -16.14
C GLY A 48 7.88 6.49 -14.96
N PHE A 49 7.70 5.70 -13.88
CA PHE A 49 8.63 5.72 -12.74
C PHE A 49 9.28 4.35 -12.45
N TRP A 50 8.49 3.30 -12.18
CA TRP A 50 9.01 1.95 -11.93
C TRP A 50 7.96 0.86 -12.20
N TYR A 51 8.39 -0.27 -12.77
CA TYR A 51 7.54 -1.44 -13.04
C TYR A 51 7.31 -2.31 -11.79
N GLY A 52 8.15 -2.17 -10.76
CA GLY A 52 8.23 -3.13 -9.65
C GLY A 52 6.94 -3.25 -8.84
N THR A 53 6.22 -2.15 -8.63
CA THR A 53 5.01 -2.12 -7.80
C THR A 53 3.74 -2.54 -8.55
N ASP A 54 3.78 -2.67 -9.89
CA ASP A 54 2.63 -3.17 -10.68
C ASP A 54 2.23 -4.58 -10.22
N ARG A 55 3.21 -5.38 -9.78
CA ARG A 55 2.96 -6.72 -9.24
C ARG A 55 2.03 -6.71 -8.03
N LEU A 56 2.05 -5.66 -7.19
CA LEU A 56 1.12 -5.55 -6.06
C LEU A 56 -0.33 -5.37 -6.55
N LEU A 57 -0.52 -4.56 -7.59
CA LEU A 57 -1.84 -4.39 -8.22
C LEU A 57 -2.32 -5.70 -8.88
N LEU A 58 -1.45 -6.35 -9.66
CA LEU A 58 -1.79 -7.61 -10.32
C LEU A 58 -2.12 -8.72 -9.31
N ASN A 59 -1.39 -8.78 -8.19
CA ASN A 59 -1.69 -9.72 -7.12
C ASN A 59 -3.05 -9.42 -6.47
N ALA A 60 -3.40 -8.16 -6.26
CA ALA A 60 -4.72 -7.79 -5.74
C ALA A 60 -5.86 -8.25 -6.66
N VAL A 61 -5.67 -8.12 -7.98
CA VAL A 61 -6.66 -8.51 -9.00
C VAL A 61 -6.76 -10.03 -9.16
N PHE A 62 -5.64 -10.71 -9.43
CA PHE A 62 -5.65 -12.14 -9.78
C PHE A 62 -5.59 -13.06 -8.56
N PHE A 63 -4.91 -12.65 -7.49
CA PHE A 63 -4.68 -13.46 -6.30
C PHE A 63 -5.36 -12.92 -5.04
N GLY A 64 -6.16 -11.85 -5.15
CA GLY A 64 -7.07 -11.43 -4.07
C GLY A 64 -7.93 -12.61 -3.61
N GLY A 65 -8.26 -13.51 -4.54
CA GLY A 65 -8.76 -14.88 -4.38
C GLY A 65 -8.25 -15.73 -3.21
N ALA A 66 -7.01 -15.54 -2.81
CA ALA A 66 -6.27 -16.53 -2.02
C ALA A 66 -6.30 -16.30 -0.49
N PHE A 67 -6.68 -15.11 -0.02
CA PHE A 67 -6.87 -14.81 1.40
C PHE A 67 -8.34 -14.68 1.74
#